data_AF-A0A1Q8G9W9-F1
#
_entry.id   AF-A0A1Q8G9W9-F1
#
_cell.length_a   1.000
_cell.length_b   1.000
_cell.length_c   1.000
_cell.angle_alpha   90.00
_cell.angle_beta   90.00
_cell.angle_gamma   90.00
#
_symmetry.space_group_name_H-M   'P 1'
#
loop_
_entity.id
_entity.type
_entity.pdbx_description
1 polymer ?
#
loop_
_entity_poly.entity_id
_entity_poly.type
_entity_poly.pdbx_seq_one_letter_code
_entity_poly.pdbx_strand_id
1 'polypeptide(L)'
;MNVMRVTEFHSADAAIDRSLFQLLEHFSTFCLIECRRQNVIQIPSECPVLVLNNLDLARDPETILGSVIAQSRPQDVLIVVDHQPDNWLLASAGLRPVVHLVLGSSDHLHHKPSKHQPDVPATASITTALACLEHARAA
;
A
#
# COMPACT_ATOMS: atom_id res chain seq x y z
N MET A 1 9.05 -4.67 9.66
CA MET A 1 8.19 -4.62 8.46
C MET A 1 8.26 -3.21 7.90
N ASN A 2 8.64 -3.07 6.64
CA ASN A 2 8.60 -1.80 5.92
C ASN A 2 7.26 -1.67 5.20
N VAL A 3 6.59 -0.53 5.36
CA VAL A 3 5.26 -0.30 4.76
C VAL A 3 5.41 0.58 3.52
N MET A 4 4.94 0.09 2.37
CA MET A 4 4.77 0.89 1.16
C MET A 4 3.28 1.11 0.96
N ARG A 5 2.89 2.36 0.74
CA ARG A 5 1.53 2.72 0.36
C ARG A 5 1.47 3.00 -1.13
N VAL A 6 0.48 2.44 -1.81
CA VAL A 6 0.17 2.71 -3.21
C VAL A 6 -1.25 3.27 -3.26
N THR A 7 -1.41 4.49 -3.79
CA THR A 7 -2.74 5.08 -4.00
C THR A 7 -3.05 5.10 -5.49
N GLU A 8 -4.16 4.47 -5.87
CA GLU A 8 -4.63 4.39 -7.25
C GLU A 8 -5.80 5.35 -7.48
N PHE A 9 -5.55 6.42 -8.24
CA PHE A 9 -6.59 7.34 -8.66
C PHE A 9 -7.21 6.88 -9.98
N HIS A 10 -8.51 6.56 -9.96
CA HIS A 10 -9.29 6.04 -11.09
C HIS A 10 -8.98 4.59 -11.50
N SER A 11 -9.22 3.64 -10.58
CA SER A 11 -8.99 2.17 -10.74
C SER A 11 -9.75 1.43 -11.86
N ALA A 12 -10.39 2.15 -12.79
CA ALA A 12 -10.93 1.56 -14.02
C ALA A 12 -9.97 1.68 -15.21
N ASP A 13 -8.81 2.32 -15.04
CA ASP A 13 -7.80 2.47 -16.08
C ASP A 13 -6.84 1.27 -16.10
N ALA A 14 -6.87 0.50 -17.18
CA ALA A 14 -5.95 -0.62 -17.41
C ALA A 14 -4.46 -0.22 -17.38
N ALA A 15 -4.12 1.05 -17.54
CA ALA A 15 -2.75 1.54 -17.36
C ALA A 15 -2.29 1.54 -15.89
N ILE A 16 -3.22 1.73 -14.95
CA ILE A 16 -2.93 1.72 -13.51
C ILE A 16 -2.69 0.29 -13.05
N ASP A 17 -3.55 -0.66 -13.46
CA ASP A 17 -3.35 -2.08 -13.20
C ASP A 17 -1.96 -2.54 -13.68
N ARG A 18 -1.58 -2.14 -14.92
CA ARG A 18 -0.24 -2.44 -15.45
C ARG A 18 0.88 -1.85 -14.61
N SER A 19 0.71 -0.65 -14.07
CA SER A 19 1.72 0.00 -13.23
C SER A 19 1.89 -0.72 -11.89
N LEU A 20 0.79 -1.18 -11.28
CA LEU A 20 0.87 -2.04 -10.09
C LEU A 20 1.60 -3.35 -10.41
N PHE A 21 1.27 -4.01 -11.52
CA PHE A 21 1.99 -5.24 -11.91
C PHE A 21 3.48 -5.00 -12.16
N GLN A 22 3.86 -3.90 -12.82
CA GLN A 22 5.27 -3.51 -13.00
C GLN A 22 6.00 -3.30 -11.67
N LEU A 23 5.34 -2.71 -10.68
CA LEU A 23 5.89 -2.62 -9.32
C LEU A 23 6.14 -4.02 -8.75
N LEU A 24 5.15 -4.91 -8.87
CA LEU A 24 5.21 -6.25 -8.29
C LEU A 24 6.25 -7.17 -8.95
N GLU A 25 6.56 -6.96 -10.23
CA GLU A 25 7.62 -7.68 -10.96
C GLU A 25 9.02 -7.53 -10.34
N HIS A 26 9.24 -6.51 -9.50
CA HIS A 26 10.51 -6.32 -8.80
C HIS A 26 10.68 -7.24 -7.59
N PHE A 27 9.61 -7.89 -7.12
CA PHE A 27 9.67 -8.82 -6.01
C PHE A 27 9.68 -10.26 -6.53
N SER A 28 10.71 -11.02 -6.14
CA SER A 28 10.84 -12.44 -6.52
C SER A 28 9.71 -13.32 -5.98
N THR A 29 9.16 -12.94 -4.82
CA THR A 29 8.09 -13.67 -4.13
C THR A 29 7.18 -12.66 -3.44
N PHE A 30 5.89 -12.69 -3.75
CA PHE A 30 4.87 -11.87 -3.09
C PHE A 30 3.53 -12.61 -3.00
N CYS A 31 2.67 -12.15 -2.10
CA CYS A 31 1.31 -12.64 -1.95
C CYS A 31 0.36 -11.48 -2.13
N LEU A 32 -0.46 -11.55 -3.17
CA LEU A 32 -1.49 -10.55 -3.44
C LEU A 32 -2.83 -11.04 -2.91
N ILE A 33 -3.43 -10.25 -2.03
CA ILE A 33 -4.72 -10.53 -1.42
C ILE A 33 -5.70 -9.42 -1.83
N GLU A 34 -6.78 -9.81 -2.48
CA GLU A 34 -7.89 -8.92 -2.82
C GLU A 34 -8.78 -8.69 -1.59
N CYS A 35 -8.76 -7.47 -1.03
CA CYS A 35 -9.47 -7.12 0.18
C CYS A 35 -10.90 -6.63 -0.08
N ARG A 36 -11.28 -6.31 -1.33
CA ARG A 36 -12.60 -5.76 -1.64
C ARG A 36 -13.71 -6.66 -1.09
N ARG A 37 -14.60 -6.05 -0.30
CA ARG A 37 -15.74 -6.69 0.38
C ARG A 37 -15.36 -7.79 1.39
N GLN A 38 -14.09 -7.95 1.75
CA GLN A 38 -13.65 -8.92 2.73
C GLN A 38 -13.79 -8.37 4.16
N ASN A 39 -14.07 -9.25 5.11
CA ASN A 39 -14.02 -8.96 6.55
C ASN A 39 -12.73 -9.51 7.20
N VAL A 40 -12.21 -10.62 6.64
CA VAL A 40 -11.07 -11.36 7.15
C VAL A 40 -10.31 -11.89 5.94
N ILE A 41 -8.99 -11.98 6.06
CA ILE A 41 -8.10 -12.55 5.05
C ILE A 41 -7.31 -13.71 5.64
N GLN A 42 -6.89 -14.63 4.78
CA GLN A 42 -5.91 -15.65 5.15
C GLN A 42 -4.54 -15.18 4.68
N ILE A 43 -3.66 -14.95 5.63
CA ILE A 43 -2.31 -14.47 5.34
C ILE A 43 -1.37 -15.69 5.28
N PRO A 44 -0.70 -15.95 4.15
CA PRO A 44 0.26 -17.05 4.04
C PRO A 44 1.42 -16.89 5.02
N SER A 45 1.86 -18.00 5.61
CA SER A 45 2.93 -18.01 6.62
C SER A 45 4.34 -17.76 6.07
N GLU A 46 4.54 -17.94 4.77
CA GLU A 46 5.83 -17.82 4.09
C GLU A 46 5.72 -16.82 2.94
N CYS A 47 5.62 -15.54 3.27
CA CYS A 47 5.54 -14.50 2.27
C CYS A 47 6.34 -13.26 2.67
N PRO A 48 7.50 -12.97 2.05
CA PRO A 48 8.32 -11.83 2.45
C PRO A 48 7.66 -10.48 2.07
N VAL A 49 6.80 -10.49 1.04
CA VAL A 49 6.08 -9.31 0.57
C VAL A 49 4.59 -9.61 0.55
N LEU A 50 3.82 -8.93 1.39
CA LEU A 50 2.35 -9.02 1.39
C LEU A 50 1.76 -7.79 0.72
N VAL A 51 0.86 -8.01 -0.24
CA VAL A 51 0.14 -6.96 -0.96
C VAL A 51 -1.33 -7.05 -0.59
N LEU A 52 -1.85 -6.03 0.08
CA LEU A 52 -3.27 -5.87 0.38
C LEU A 52 -3.89 -4.97 -0.69
N ASN A 53 -4.53 -5.59 -1.67
CA ASN A 53 -5.15 -4.87 -2.78
C ASN A 53 -6.54 -4.36 -2.38
N ASN A 54 -6.88 -3.12 -2.74
CA ASN A 54 -8.18 -2.50 -2.44
C ASN A 54 -8.55 -2.52 -0.94
N LEU A 55 -7.59 -2.27 -0.04
CA LEU A 55 -7.83 -2.38 1.40
C LEU A 55 -8.94 -1.43 1.87
N ASP A 56 -9.00 -0.22 1.32
CA ASP A 56 -10.05 0.76 1.63
C ASP A 56 -11.47 0.33 1.21
N LEU A 57 -11.59 -0.71 0.38
CA LEU A 57 -12.86 -1.28 -0.07
C LEU A 57 -13.21 -2.58 0.66
N ALA A 58 -12.44 -2.96 1.67
CA ALA A 58 -12.82 -4.02 2.60
C ALA A 58 -14.07 -3.63 3.39
N ARG A 59 -14.80 -4.64 3.89
CA ARG A 59 -15.89 -4.42 4.84
C ARG A 59 -15.38 -4.03 6.22
N ASP A 60 -14.22 -4.55 6.59
CA ASP A 60 -13.55 -4.25 7.85
C ASP A 60 -12.02 -4.16 7.66
N PRO A 61 -11.53 -3.01 7.15
CA PRO A 61 -10.11 -2.82 6.88
C PRO A 61 -9.25 -2.78 8.15
N GLU A 62 -9.79 -2.30 9.27
CA GLU A 62 -9.06 -2.21 10.54
C GLU A 62 -8.78 -3.61 11.11
N THR A 63 -9.76 -4.50 11.09
CA THR A 63 -9.58 -5.91 11.52
C THR A 63 -8.60 -6.65 10.62
N ILE A 64 -8.66 -6.44 9.30
CA ILE A 64 -7.68 -7.00 8.36
C ILE A 64 -6.27 -6.52 8.68
N LEU A 65 -6.08 -5.21 8.85
CA LEU A 65 -4.77 -4.63 9.13
C LEU A 65 -4.24 -5.06 10.50
N GLY A 66 -5.10 -5.09 11.52
CA GLY A 66 -4.76 -5.60 12.84
C GLY A 66 -4.32 -7.07 12.82
N SER A 67 -4.93 -7.89 11.97
CA SER A 67 -4.53 -9.29 11.79
C SER A 67 -3.14 -9.44 11.18
N VAL A 68 -2.76 -8.56 10.25
CA VAL A 68 -1.41 -8.50 9.67
C VAL A 68 -0.37 -8.08 10.72
N ILE A 69 -0.70 -7.06 11.52
CA ILE A 69 0.20 -6.55 12.56
C ILE A 69 0.40 -7.57 13.69
N ALA A 70 -0.66 -8.32 14.04
CA ALA A 70 -0.63 -9.29 15.12
C ALA A 70 0.10 -10.60 14.76
N GLN A 71 0.62 -10.74 13.54
CA GLN A 71 1.32 -11.96 13.13
C GLN A 71 2.64 -12.14 13.89
N SER A 72 2.87 -13.39 14.32
CA SER A 72 4.12 -13.76 14.99
C SER A 72 5.36 -13.70 14.08
N ARG A 73 5.15 -13.82 12.76
CA ARG A 73 6.17 -13.68 11.72
C ARG A 73 5.71 -12.60 10.73
N PRO A 74 6.06 -11.34 10.99
CA PRO A 74 5.67 -10.25 10.12
C PRO A 74 6.42 -10.34 8.78
N GLN A 75 5.82 -9.83 7.72
CA GLN A 75 6.47 -9.70 6.43
C GLN A 75 7.61 -8.67 6.47
N ASP A 76 8.57 -8.82 5.56
CA ASP A 76 9.62 -7.82 5.37
C ASP A 76 9.02 -6.54 4.82
N VAL A 77 8.08 -6.69 3.87
CA VAL A 77 7.38 -5.60 3.20
C VAL A 77 5.87 -5.83 3.23
N LEU A 78 5.14 -4.79 3.63
CA LEU A 78 3.70 -4.69 3.46
C LEU A 78 3.40 -3.60 2.44
N ILE A 79 2.77 -3.98 1.32
CA ILE A 79 2.26 -3.05 0.32
C ILE A 79 0.75 -2.91 0.54
N VAL A 80 0.30 -1.70 0.83
CA VAL A 80 -1.12 -1.38 0.95
C VAL A 80 -1.56 -0.59 -0.27
N VAL A 81 -2.51 -1.13 -1.03
CA VAL A 81 -3.11 -0.47 -2.19
C VAL A 81 -4.50 0.05 -1.82
N ASP A 82 -4.71 1.35 -1.98
CA ASP A 82 -5.95 2.04 -1.67
C ASP A 82 -6.31 3.12 -2.70
N HIS A 83 -7.48 3.75 -2.53
CA HIS A 83 -7.94 4.85 -3.39
C HIS A 83 -8.16 6.15 -2.60
N GLN A 84 -7.73 6.20 -1.34
CA GLN A 84 -8.00 7.32 -0.45
C GLN A 84 -6.88 8.37 -0.52
N PRO A 85 -7.19 9.68 -0.43
CA PRO A 85 -6.14 10.70 -0.45
C PRO A 85 -5.31 10.73 0.85
N ASP A 86 -5.90 10.38 2.00
CA ASP A 86 -5.27 10.39 3.31
C ASP A 86 -4.84 8.99 3.78
N ASN A 87 -3.91 8.93 4.73
CA ASN A 87 -3.35 7.67 5.24
C ASN A 87 -3.98 7.23 6.57
N TRP A 88 -5.21 7.68 6.87
CA TRP A 88 -5.82 7.58 8.19
C TRP A 88 -5.82 6.14 8.74
N LEU A 89 -6.09 5.16 7.88
CA LEU A 89 -6.17 3.74 8.25
C LEU A 89 -4.81 3.19 8.71
N LEU A 90 -3.73 3.59 8.04
CA LEU A 90 -2.37 3.21 8.46
C LEU A 90 -2.00 3.94 9.75
N ALA A 91 -2.32 5.23 9.83
CA ALA A 91 -2.04 6.04 11.00
C ALA A 91 -2.79 5.55 12.26
N SER A 92 -4.06 5.14 12.14
CA SER A 92 -4.86 4.59 13.24
C SER A 92 -4.30 3.26 13.74
N ALA A 93 -3.68 2.47 12.85
CA ALA A 93 -2.97 1.25 13.19
C ALA A 93 -1.52 1.48 13.68
N GLY A 94 -1.08 2.75 13.82
CA GLY A 94 0.29 3.10 14.22
C GLY A 94 1.35 2.82 13.15
N LEU A 95 0.94 2.53 11.92
CA LEU A 95 1.84 2.29 10.79
C LEU A 95 2.18 3.59 10.07
N ARG A 96 3.47 3.75 9.77
CA ARG A 96 3.97 4.85 8.94
C ARG A 96 4.57 4.28 7.66
N PRO A 97 4.01 4.60 6.48
CA PRO A 97 4.64 4.24 5.22
C PRO A 97 6.06 4.80 5.17
N VAL A 98 7.02 4.02 4.68
CA VAL A 98 8.35 4.52 4.31
C VAL A 98 8.36 5.08 2.88
N VAL A 99 7.37 4.68 2.08
CA VAL A 99 7.17 5.11 0.69
C VAL A 99 5.69 5.27 0.41
N HIS A 100 5.32 6.35 -0.29
CA HIS A 100 3.99 6.56 -0.86
C HIS A 100 4.09 6.73 -2.38
N LEU A 101 3.64 5.73 -3.13
CA LEU A 101 3.53 5.76 -4.58
C LEU A 101 2.10 6.14 -4.97
N VAL A 102 1.94 7.08 -5.90
CA VAL A 102 0.64 7.47 -6.45
C VAL A 102 0.60 7.10 -7.93
N LEU A 103 -0.43 6.34 -8.31
CA LEU A 103 -0.68 5.90 -9.68
C LEU A 103 -1.97 6.56 -10.20
N GLY A 104 -1.95 7.03 -11.46
CA GLY A 104 -3.08 7.74 -12.09
C GLY A 104 -2.83 9.24 -12.29
N SER A 105 -3.72 9.90 -13.04
CA SER A 105 -3.52 11.30 -13.46
C SER A 105 -3.61 12.27 -12.28
N SER A 106 -2.55 13.07 -12.11
CA SER A 106 -2.37 14.07 -11.05
C SER A 106 -3.27 15.31 -11.20
N ASP A 107 -4.15 15.36 -12.21
CA ASP A 107 -4.93 16.56 -12.57
C ASP A 107 -5.93 17.02 -11.48
N HIS A 108 -6.13 16.20 -10.44
CA HIS A 108 -6.97 16.52 -9.28
C HIS A 108 -6.23 16.55 -7.93
N LEU A 109 -4.89 16.54 -7.92
CA LEU A 109 -4.11 16.84 -6.70
C LEU A 109 -4.28 18.31 -6.23
N HIS A 110 -5.07 19.12 -6.93
CA HIS A 110 -5.57 20.43 -6.49
C HIS A 110 -6.69 20.38 -5.43
N HIS A 111 -6.91 19.26 -4.75
CA HIS A 111 -7.69 19.31 -3.52
C HIS A 111 -6.85 19.89 -2.38
N LYS A 112 -7.36 21.02 -1.84
CA LYS A 112 -6.91 21.72 -0.64
C LYS A 112 -6.17 20.78 0.33
N PRO A 113 -4.98 21.15 0.84
CA PRO A 113 -4.34 20.38 1.90
C PRO A 113 -5.32 20.24 3.06
N SER A 114 -5.85 19.03 3.24
CA SER A 114 -6.52 18.65 4.47
C SER A 114 -5.51 18.75 5.60
N LYS A 115 -5.95 19.08 6.82
CA LYS A 115 -5.09 19.17 8.01
C LYS A 115 -4.40 17.84 8.38
N HIS A 116 -4.62 16.78 7.61
CA HIS A 116 -4.00 15.46 7.69
C HIS A 116 -3.18 15.22 6.43
N GLN A 117 -2.18 16.07 6.22
CA GLN A 117 -1.19 15.88 5.16
C GLN A 117 -0.44 14.57 5.41
N PRO A 118 -0.21 13.72 4.40
CA PRO A 118 0.61 12.53 4.59
C PRO A 118 2.03 12.95 5.01
N ASP A 119 2.56 12.37 6.08
CA ASP A 119 3.91 12.63 6.62
C ASP A 119 5.02 12.25 5.62
N VAL A 120 4.70 11.52 4.55
CA VAL A 120 5.63 11.08 3.50
C VAL A 120 5.24 11.70 2.16
N PRO A 121 6.19 12.33 1.43
CA PRO A 121 5.92 12.88 0.10
C PRO A 121 5.56 11.75 -0.88
N ALA A 122 4.48 11.96 -1.63
CA ALA A 122 4.08 11.08 -2.71
C ALA A 122 5.09 11.13 -3.89
N THR A 123 5.42 9.98 -4.46
CA THR A 123 6.14 9.86 -5.74
C THR A 123 5.22 9.26 -6.80
N ALA A 124 5.40 9.63 -8.07
CA ALA A 124 4.75 9.00 -9.21
C ALA A 124 5.66 7.98 -9.94
N SER A 125 6.92 7.87 -9.53
CA SER A 125 7.90 6.97 -10.16
C SER A 125 8.04 5.67 -9.38
N ILE A 126 7.77 4.54 -10.04
CA ILE A 126 8.02 3.19 -9.52
C ILE A 126 9.49 3.01 -9.14
N THR A 127 10.42 3.44 -10.00
CA THR A 127 11.87 3.33 -9.75
C THR A 127 12.27 4.06 -8.47
N THR A 128 11.80 5.29 -8.27
CA THR A 128 12.08 6.05 -7.04
C THR A 128 11.47 5.39 -5.81
N ALA A 129 10.22 4.91 -5.92
CA ALA A 129 9.54 4.23 -4.83
C ALA A 129 10.31 2.98 -4.37
N LEU A 130 10.80 2.18 -5.32
CA LEU A 130 11.60 0.99 -5.04
C LEU A 130 12.95 1.33 -4.41
N ALA A 131 13.66 2.33 -4.93
CA ALA A 131 14.93 2.75 -4.36
C ALA A 131 14.77 3.22 -2.89
N CYS A 132 13.70 3.96 -2.58
CA CYS A 132 13.40 4.37 -1.22
C CYS A 132 13.06 3.17 -0.32
N LEU A 133 12.30 2.20 -0.82
CA LEU A 133 11.96 0.99 -0.08
C LEU A 133 13.20 0.14 0.20
N GLU A 134 14.08 -0.03 -0.78
CA GLU A 134 15.35 -0.75 -0.60
C GLU A 134 16.25 -0.06 0.43
N HIS A 135 16.34 1.26 0.38
CA HIS A 135 17.10 2.03 1.37
C HIS A 135 16.55 1.83 2.78
N ALA A 136 15.22 1.90 2.97
CA ALA A 136 14.57 1.67 4.25
C ALA A 136 14.75 0.22 4.77
N ARG A 137 14.91 -0.76 3.87
CA ARG A 137 15.21 -2.15 4.25
C ARG A 137 16.65 -2.36 4.71
N ALA A 138 17.57 -1.48 4.32
CA ALA A 138 18.99 -1.58 4.65
C ALA A 138 19.41 -0.76 5.88
N ALA A 139 18.50 0.08 6.43
CA ALA A 139 18.71 0.93 7.60
C ALA A 139 18.26 0.25 8.90
#